data_AF-A0A645H4K6-F1
#
_entry.id   AF-A0A645H4K6-F1
#
_cell.length_a   1.000
_cell.length_b   1.000
_cell.length_c   1.000
_cell.angle_alpha   90.00
_cell.angle_beta   90.00
_cell.angle_gamma   90.00
#
_symmetry.space_group_name_H-M   'P 1'
#
loop_
_entity.id
_entity.type
_entity.pdbx_description
1 polymer ?
#
loop_
_entity_poly.entity_id
_entity_poly.type
_entity_poly.pdbx_seq_one_letter_code
_entity_poly.pdbx_strand_id
1 'polypeptide(L)' 'MFDIPSNNNVEKCIITKDTVLNNAKPEYVINESRQPLKKTHIKKQKREDSAS' A
#
# COMPACT_ATOMS: atom_id res chain seq x y z
N MET A 1 -3.48 -10.22 -7.43
CA MET A 1 -3.30 -8.91 -6.76
C MET A 1 -3.68 -8.96 -5.28
N PHE A 2 -3.40 -10.07 -4.58
CA PHE A 2 -3.67 -10.21 -3.14
C PHE A 2 -2.44 -9.80 -2.30
N ASP A 3 -1.24 -9.95 -2.86
CA ASP A 3 0.01 -9.82 -2.10
C ASP A 3 0.56 -8.40 -2.01
N ILE A 4 0.17 -7.50 -2.93
CA ILE A 4 0.59 -6.09 -2.92
C ILE A 4 0.16 -5.37 -1.62
N PRO A 5 -1.11 -5.44 -1.16
CA PRO A 5 -1.50 -4.79 0.08
C PRO A 5 -0.80 -5.39 1.33
N SER A 6 -0.29 -6.62 1.25
CA SER A 6 0.45 -7.27 2.33
C SER A 6 1.92 -6.84 2.38
N ASN A 7 2.46 -6.29 1.30
CA ASN A 7 3.90 -6.00 1.17
C ASN A 7 4.17 -4.50 1.06
N ASN A 8 4.46 -3.86 2.19
CA ASN A 8 4.66 -2.40 2.31
C ASN A 8 5.89 -1.86 1.53
N ASN A 9 6.78 -2.74 1.07
CA ASN A 9 8.01 -2.36 0.37
C ASN A 9 7.85 -2.34 -1.16
N VAL A 10 6.69 -2.77 -1.68
CA VAL A 10 6.39 -2.71 -3.11
C VAL A 10 6.09 -1.26 -3.49
N GLU A 11 7.00 -0.66 -4.24
CA GLU A 11 6.89 0.72 -4.71
C GLU A 11 5.98 0.80 -5.94
N LYS A 12 6.19 -0.08 -6.92
CA LYS A 12 5.44 -0.13 -8.18
C LYS A 12 5.24 -1.57 -8.62
N CYS A 13 4.10 -1.84 -9.25
CA CYS A 13 3.84 -3.04 -10.01
C CYS A 13 3.71 -2.64 -11.48
N ILE A 14 4.51 -3.25 -12.36
CA ILE A 14 4.56 -2.95 -13.78
C ILE A 14 3.87 -4.09 -14.53
N ILE A 15 2.81 -3.74 -15.26
CA ILE A 15 2.08 -4.67 -16.13
C ILE A 15 2.59 -4.43 -17.56
N THR A 16 3.21 -5.43 -18.17
CA THR A 16 3.67 -5.35 -19.55
C THR A 16 2.67 -6.01 -20.48
N LYS A 17 2.80 -5.77 -21.80
CA LYS A 17 1.96 -6.43 -22.82
C LYS A 17 2.07 -7.96 -22.75
N ASP A 18 3.24 -8.46 -22.38
CA ASP A 18 3.52 -9.89 -22.22
C ASP A 18 2.74 -10.49 -21.03
N THR A 19 2.68 -9.76 -19.91
CA THR A 19 1.83 -10.12 -18.75
C THR A 19 0.37 -10.33 -19.15
N VAL A 20 -0.14 -9.52 -20.10
CA VAL A 20 -1.54 -9.58 -20.55
C VAL A 20 -1.76 -10.67 -21.61
N LEU A 21 -0.85 -10.81 -22.57
CA LEU A 21 -1.04 -11.73 -23.71
C LEU A 21 -0.59 -13.17 -23.39
N ASN A 22 0.46 -13.33 -22.60
CA ASN A 22 1.12 -14.61 -22.37
C ASN A 22 0.97 -15.11 -20.92
N ASN A 23 0.15 -14.45 -20.10
CA ASN A 23 -0.01 -14.74 -18.67
C ASN A 23 1.33 -14.74 -17.90
N ALA A 24 2.32 -13.99 -18.37
CA ALA A 24 3.57 -13.80 -17.65
C ALA A 24 3.30 -13.08 -16.32
N LYS A 25 4.19 -13.25 -15.34
CA LYS A 25 4.02 -12.59 -14.03
C LYS A 25 4.30 -11.08 -14.16
N PRO A 26 3.58 -10.22 -13.41
CA PRO A 26 3.91 -8.80 -13.31
C PRO A 26 5.30 -8.60 -12.69
N GLU A 27 5.97 -7.52 -13.10
CA GLU A 27 7.23 -7.11 -12.47
C GLU A 27 6.95 -6.20 -11.28
N TYR A 28 7.69 -6.42 -10.18
CA TYR A 28 7.59 -5.61 -8.97
C TYR A 28 8.87 -4.84 -8.74
N VAL A 29 8.76 -3.52 -8.59
CA VAL A 29 9.85 -2.69 -8.12
C VAL A 29 9.74 -2.61 -6.60
N ILE A 30 10.68 -3.25 -5.92
CA ILE A 30 10.79 -3.25 -4.45
C ILE A 30 11.82 -2.19 -4.07
N ASN A 31 11.44 -1.30 -3.17
CA ASN A 31 12.34 -0.28 -2.64
C ASN A 31 12.43 -0.43 -1.12
N GLU A 32 13.48 -1.12 -0.66
CA GLU A 32 13.73 -1.37 0.76
C GLU A 32 14.08 -0.09 1.55
N SER A 33 14.51 0.96 0.85
CA SER A 33 14.81 2.26 1.46
C SER A 33 13.58 3.17 1.60
N ARG A 34 12.39 2.74 1.15
CA ARG A 34 11.16 3.49 1.42
C ARG A 34 10.88 3.45 2.92
N GLN A 35 11.02 4.60 3.58
CA GLN A 35 10.41 4.76 4.89
C GLN A 35 8.91 4.50 4.76
N PRO A 36 8.32 3.62 5.58
CA PRO A 36 6.89 3.38 5.54
C PRO A 36 6.16 4.71 5.69
N LEU A 37 5.25 5.01 4.76
CA LEU A 37 4.40 6.19 4.85
C LEU A 37 3.76 6.16 6.23
N LYS A 38 4.13 7.11 7.09
CA LYS A 38 3.58 7.20 8.44
C LYS A 38 2.08 7.30 8.28
N LYS A 39 1.37 6.22 8.61
CA LYS A 39 -0.09 6.27 8.73
C LYS A 39 -0.34 7.23 9.87
N THR A 40 -0.70 8.47 9.54
CA THR A 40 -1.21 9.41 10.54
C THR A 40 -2.46 8.75 11.11
N HIS A 41 -2.29 8.05 12.23
CA HIS A 41 -3.42 7.57 13.01
C HIS A 41 -4.07 8.83 13.56
N ILE A 42 -5.05 9.38 12.82
CA ILE A 42 -5.88 10.47 13.30
C ILE A 42 -6.57 9.90 14.54
N LYS A 43 -6.02 10.21 15.72
CA LYS A 43 -6.68 9.90 16.99
C LYS A 43 -7.98 10.70 16.96
N LYS A 44 -9.11 10.00 16.76
CA LYS A 44 -10.43 10.59 16.98
C LYS A 44 -10.44 11.10 18.41
N GLN A 45 -10.35 12.41 18.59
CA GLN A 45 -10.58 13.04 19.88
C GLN A 45 -12.00 12.67 20.30
N LYS A 46 -12.11 11.93 21.40
CA LYS A 46 -13.39 11.64 22.04
C LYS A 46 -13.90 13.00 22.52
N ARG A 47 -14.96 13.53 21.90
CA ARG A 47 -15.65 14.70 22.45
C ARG A 47 -16.27 14.22 23.76
N GLU A 48 -15.84 14.78 24.88
CA GLU A 48 -16.57 14.65 26.13
C GLU A 48 -17.78 15.57 26.01
N ASP A 49 -18.97 14.98 25.93
CA ASP A 49 -20.22 15.70 26.11
C ASP A 49 -20.27 16.19 27.57
N SER A 50 -19.83 17.42 27.80
CA SER A 50 -20.14 18.14 29.04
C SER A 50 -21.59 18.61 28.96
N ALA A 51 -22.51 17.75 29.42
CA ALA A 51 -23.83 18.20 29.84
C ALA A 51 -23.66 18.89 31.21
N SER A 52 -23.89 20.19 31.26
CA SER A 52 -24.07 20.99 32.48
C SER A 52 -25.15 22.03 32.22
#